data_AF-A0A842SNA9-F1
#
_entry.id   AF-A0A842SNA9-F1
#
_cell.length_a   1.000
_cell.length_b   1.000
_cell.length_c   1.000
_cell.angle_alpha   90.00
_cell.angle_beta   90.00
_cell.angle_gamma   90.00
#
_symmetry.space_group_name_H-M   'P 1'
#
loop_
_entity.id
_entity.type
_entity.pdbx_description
1 polymer ?
#
loop_
_entity_poly.entity_id
_entity_poly.type
_entity_poly.pdbx_seq_one_letter_code
_entity_poly.pdbx_strand_id
1 'polypeptide(L)'
;MVKLRVWGGYQRLGKMLVRIKQMYNRPEFRGRGLAKEMLSRLLQKGRDLGYSTFLLEVWKINYPAIHIYTSAGFKEIERYPASESPSFMAPYYIFMKKTENLTR
;
A
#
# COMPACT_ATOMS: atom_id res chain seq x y z
N MET A 1 -12.47 26.51 -0.01
CA MET A 1 -12.62 25.20 0.66
C MET A 1 -12.04 24.13 -0.28
N VAL A 2 -10.76 23.78 -0.13
CA VAL A 2 -10.06 22.88 -1.07
C VAL A 2 -10.41 21.43 -0.71
N LYS A 3 -11.23 20.77 -1.54
CA LYS A 3 -11.53 19.33 -1.48
C LYS A 3 -10.25 18.54 -1.78
N LEU A 4 -9.58 18.02 -0.75
CA LEU A 4 -8.62 16.92 -0.91
C LEU A 4 -9.39 15.65 -1.32
N ARG A 5 -9.16 15.15 -2.53
CA ARG A 5 -9.61 13.82 -2.98
C ARG A 5 -8.39 12.92 -3.09
N VAL A 6 -8.04 12.28 -1.98
CA VAL A 6 -7.14 11.13 -1.99
C VAL A 6 -8.01 9.88 -1.97
N TRP A 7 -7.79 8.95 -2.89
CA TRP A 7 -8.53 7.69 -2.95
C TRP A 7 -7.65 6.56 -2.43
N GLY A 8 -8.18 5.76 -1.51
CA GLY A 8 -7.56 4.53 -1.05
C GLY A 8 -8.64 3.47 -0.93
N GLY A 9 -8.54 2.40 -1.70
CA GLY A 9 -9.39 1.22 -1.55
C GLY A 9 -8.73 0.19 -0.64
N TYR A 10 -9.51 -0.70 -0.04
CA TYR A 10 -9.03 -1.97 0.50
C TYR A 10 -9.98 -3.07 0.01
N GLN A 11 -9.43 -4.26 -0.26
CA GLN A 11 -10.21 -5.44 -0.63
C GLN A 11 -9.96 -6.52 0.42
N ARG A 12 -11.04 -7.05 0.99
CA ARG A 12 -10.98 -8.10 2.01
C ARG A 12 -10.75 -9.46 1.33
N LEU A 13 -9.55 -10.00 1.49
CA LEU A 13 -9.22 -11.39 1.12
C LEU A 13 -9.09 -12.18 2.43
N GLY A 14 -10.20 -12.76 2.91
CA GLY A 14 -10.21 -13.46 4.21
C GLY A 14 -9.80 -12.59 5.42
N LYS A 15 -9.53 -13.21 6.58
CA LYS A 15 -8.83 -12.50 7.68
C LYS A 15 -7.40 -12.22 7.18
N MET A 16 -6.97 -10.95 7.15
CA MET A 16 -5.57 -10.48 6.90
C MET A 16 -5.20 -10.02 5.48
N LEU A 17 -5.97 -9.11 4.87
CA LEU A 17 -5.43 -8.39 3.71
C LEU A 17 -6.09 -7.03 3.48
N VAL A 18 -5.24 -6.00 3.40
CA VAL A 18 -5.58 -4.64 2.95
C VAL A 18 -4.65 -4.33 1.79
N ARG A 19 -5.21 -4.25 0.57
CA ARG A 19 -4.47 -3.83 -0.63
C ARG A 19 -4.61 -2.32 -0.80
N ILE A 20 -3.51 -1.59 -0.67
CA ILE A 20 -3.50 -0.14 -0.88
C ILE A 20 -3.47 0.14 -2.40
N LYS A 21 -4.58 0.64 -2.94
CA LYS A 21 -4.70 1.05 -4.36
C LYS A 21 -4.87 2.57 -4.48
N GLN A 22 -4.24 3.15 -5.52
CA GLN A 22 -4.44 4.51 -6.05
C GLN A 22 -4.00 5.70 -5.19
N MET A 23 -2.76 5.69 -4.66
CA MET A 23 -2.12 6.92 -4.15
C MET A 23 -1.77 7.88 -5.30
N TYR A 24 -2.75 8.62 -5.83
CA TYR A 24 -2.52 9.70 -6.78
C TYR A 24 -2.40 11.03 -6.05
N ASN A 25 -1.18 11.56 -5.97
CA ASN A 25 -0.99 12.99 -5.74
C ASN A 25 -0.84 13.67 -7.09
N ARG A 26 -1.68 14.68 -7.38
CA ARG A 26 -1.37 15.62 -8.47
C ARG A 26 0.05 16.17 -8.22
N PRO A 27 0.85 16.43 -9.27
CA PRO A 27 2.24 16.89 -9.12
C PRO A 27 2.39 18.06 -8.14
N GLU A 28 1.38 18.94 -8.10
CA GLU A 28 1.22 20.12 -7.24
C GLU A 28 1.27 19.85 -5.72
N PHE A 29 1.03 18.60 -5.27
CA PHE A 29 0.96 18.24 -3.85
C PHE A 29 2.06 17.24 -3.42
N ARG A 30 3.07 17.04 -4.27
CA ARG A 30 4.28 16.28 -3.90
C ARG A 30 5.09 17.04 -2.84
N GLY A 31 5.94 16.33 -2.11
CA GLY A 31 6.82 16.93 -1.08
C GLY A 31 6.14 17.33 0.24
N ARG A 32 4.84 17.08 0.41
CA ARG A 32 4.07 17.49 1.62
C ARG A 32 3.73 16.34 2.58
N GLY A 33 4.35 15.17 2.41
CA GLY A 33 4.12 14.02 3.30
C GLY A 33 2.74 13.33 3.18
N LEU A 34 1.82 13.82 2.36
CA LEU A 34 0.43 13.33 2.26
C LEU A 34 0.32 11.82 1.96
N ALA A 35 1.21 11.28 1.11
CA ALA A 35 1.23 9.86 0.81
C ALA A 35 1.64 9.01 2.03
N LYS A 36 2.61 9.49 2.82
CA LYS A 36 3.04 8.83 4.07
C LYS A 36 1.92 8.90 5.12
N GLU A 37 1.24 10.03 5.22
CA GLU A 37 0.10 10.20 6.12
C GLU A 37 -1.05 9.25 5.74
N MET A 38 -1.40 9.17 4.45
CA MET A 38 -2.44 8.24 4.01
C MET A 38 -2.05 6.79 4.28
N LEU A 39 -0.79 6.41 4.01
CA LEU A 39 -0.30 5.06 4.32
C LEU A 39 -0.44 4.75 5.82
N SER A 40 -0.04 5.70 6.68
CA SER A 40 -0.17 5.57 8.12
C SER A 40 -1.62 5.35 8.57
N ARG A 41 -2.56 6.15 8.04
CA ARG A 41 -4.00 6.01 8.33
C ARG A 41 -4.57 4.66 7.88
N LEU A 42 -4.15 4.16 6.71
CA LEU A 42 -4.58 2.85 6.21
C LEU A 42 -4.03 1.69 7.05
N LEU A 43 -2.75 1.76 7.44
CA LEU A 43 -2.14 0.79 8.34
C LEU A 43 -2.85 0.80 9.71
N GLN A 44 -3.12 1.97 10.27
CA GLN A 44 -3.85 2.10 11.53
C GLN A 44 -5.24 1.48 11.44
N LYS A 45 -6.00 1.81 10.39
CA LYS A 45 -7.32 1.23 10.19
C LYS A 45 -7.27 -0.30 10.08
N GLY A 46 -6.23 -0.83 9.43
CA GLY A 46 -6.04 -2.27 9.36
C GLY A 46 -5.74 -2.90 10.71
N ARG A 47 -4.89 -2.26 11.54
CA ARG A 47 -4.65 -2.67 12.92
C ARG A 47 -5.91 -2.67 13.77
N ASP A 48 -6.71 -1.61 13.70
CA ASP A 48 -7.97 -1.49 14.44
C ASP A 48 -8.98 -2.59 14.06
N LEU A 49 -8.86 -3.13 12.84
CA LEU A 49 -9.65 -4.26 12.33
C LEU A 49 -9.03 -5.63 12.65
N GLY A 50 -7.90 -5.67 13.36
CA GLY A 50 -7.20 -6.90 13.73
C GLY A 50 -6.35 -7.52 12.61
N TYR A 51 -5.95 -6.74 11.60
CA TYR A 51 -5.06 -7.21 10.55
C TYR A 51 -3.59 -7.03 10.93
N SER A 52 -2.82 -8.11 10.84
CA SER A 52 -1.37 -8.15 11.09
C SER A 52 -0.54 -8.21 9.81
N THR A 53 -1.14 -8.45 8.65
CA THR A 53 -0.42 -8.55 7.36
C THR A 53 -1.02 -7.61 6.32
N PHE A 54 -0.15 -6.87 5.65
CA PHE A 54 -0.47 -5.89 4.61
C PHE A 54 0.29 -6.25 3.33
N LEU A 55 -0.40 -6.23 2.19
CA LEU A 55 0.18 -6.52 0.88
C LEU A 55 -0.10 -5.37 -0.09
N LEU A 56 0.85 -5.12 -0.98
CA LEU A 56 0.69 -4.17 -2.08
C LEU A 56 1.46 -4.59 -3.32
N GLU A 57 1.11 -3.96 -4.43
CA GLU A 57 1.86 -4.02 -5.69
C GLU A 57 2.16 -2.58 -6.12
N VAL A 58 3.38 -2.33 -6.59
CA VAL A 58 3.82 -1.00 -7.05
C VAL A 58 4.58 -1.14 -8.35
N TRP A 59 4.34 -0.24 -9.30
CA TRP A 59 5.11 -0.22 -10.55
C TRP A 59 6.59 0.00 -10.25
N LYS A 60 7.48 -0.77 -10.90
CA LYS A 60 8.94 -0.69 -10.71
C LYS A 60 9.52 0.71 -10.92
N ILE A 61 8.89 1.51 -11.78
CA ILE A 61 9.30 2.88 -12.10
C ILE A 61 8.80 3.92 -11.09
N ASN A 62 7.94 3.55 -10.13
CA ASN A 62 7.40 4.47 -9.14
C ASN A 62 8.31 4.54 -7.90
N TYR A 63 9.55 5.02 -8.11
CA TYR A 63 10.57 5.14 -7.05
C TYR A 63 10.09 5.89 -5.79
N PRO A 64 9.31 6.99 -5.88
CA PRO A 64 8.80 7.66 -4.68
C PRO A 64 7.89 6.78 -3.83
N ALA A 65 6.99 6.01 -4.46
CA ALA A 65 6.12 5.09 -3.74
C ALA A 65 6.91 3.93 -3.13
N ILE A 66 7.86 3.37 -3.88
CA ILE A 66 8.77 2.33 -3.38
C ILE A 66 9.47 2.81 -2.12
N HIS A 67 10.04 4.02 -2.13
CA HIS A 67 10.72 4.60 -0.97
C HIS A 67 9.79 4.78 0.24
N ILE A 68 8.53 5.20 0.02
CA ILE A 68 7.54 5.33 1.09
C ILE A 68 7.23 3.95 1.69
N TYR A 69 7.02 2.93 0.87
CA TYR A 69 6.67 1.60 1.35
C TYR A 69 7.84 0.94 2.09
N THR A 70 9.06 1.01 1.55
CA THR A 70 10.25 0.48 2.23
C THR A 70 10.49 1.18 3.57
N SER A 71 10.38 2.52 3.61
CA SER A 71 10.50 3.31 4.85
C SER A 71 9.40 2.98 5.88
N ALA A 72 8.24 2.52 5.41
CA ALA A 72 7.15 2.07 6.27
C ALA A 72 7.31 0.61 6.73
N GLY A 73 8.39 -0.09 6.36
CA GLY A 73 8.71 -1.45 6.77
C GLY A 73 8.16 -2.55 5.85
N PHE A 74 7.72 -2.21 4.65
CA PHE A 74 7.38 -3.23 3.64
C PHE A 74 8.66 -3.84 3.05
N LYS A 75 8.62 -5.14 2.80
CA LYS A 75 9.68 -5.91 2.15
C LYS A 75 9.18 -6.48 0.83
N GLU A 76 10.05 -6.53 -0.17
CA GLU A 76 9.75 -7.20 -1.44
C GLU A 76 9.50 -8.70 -1.22
N ILE A 77 8.55 -9.25 -1.96
CA ILE A 77 8.17 -10.66 -1.97
C ILE A 77 7.88 -11.12 -3.39
N GLU A 78 7.81 -12.44 -3.58
CA GLU A 78 7.26 -13.01 -4.81
C GLU A 78 5.78 -12.63 -5.02
N ARG A 79 5.31 -12.77 -6.27
CA ARG A 79 3.91 -12.57 -6.60
C ARG A 79 3.04 -13.54 -5.79
N TYR A 80 2.12 -13.00 -5.01
CA TYR A 80 1.21 -13.80 -4.20
C TYR A 80 -0.03 -14.26 -5.00
N PRO A 81 -0.64 -15.42 -4.69
CA PRO A 81 -1.76 -15.99 -5.45
C PRO A 81 -2.97 -15.05 -5.58
N ALA A 82 -3.24 -14.24 -4.57
CA ALA A 82 -4.35 -13.27 -4.58
C ALA A 82 -4.05 -11.97 -5.36
N SER A 83 -3.00 -11.96 -6.18
CA SER A 83 -2.67 -10.82 -7.05
C SER A 83 -3.66 -10.70 -8.20
N GLU A 84 -4.39 -9.58 -8.26
CA GLU A 84 -5.32 -9.26 -9.36
C GLU A 84 -4.60 -8.79 -10.63
N SER A 85 -3.32 -8.42 -10.53
CA SER A 85 -2.54 -8.04 -11.71
C SER A 85 -2.40 -9.26 -12.63
N PRO A 86 -2.70 -9.13 -13.94
CA PRO A 86 -2.47 -10.20 -14.90
C PRO A 86 -1.02 -10.71 -14.81
N SER A 87 -0.83 -12.02 -14.94
CA SER A 87 0.50 -12.65 -14.79
C SER A 87 1.54 -12.05 -15.73
N PHE A 88 1.16 -11.71 -16.97
CA PHE A 88 2.05 -11.05 -17.94
C PHE A 88 2.52 -9.66 -17.50
N MET A 89 1.82 -9.01 -16.57
CA MET A 89 2.23 -7.72 -16.02
C MET A 89 3.18 -7.86 -14.81
N ALA A 90 3.35 -9.05 -14.24
CA ALA A 90 4.20 -9.28 -13.07
C ALA A 90 5.63 -8.70 -13.22
N PRO A 91 6.29 -8.75 -14.39
CA PRO A 91 7.61 -8.16 -14.56
C PRO A 91 7.67 -6.64 -14.34
N TYR A 92 6.55 -5.92 -14.40
CA TYR A 92 6.48 -4.46 -14.23
C TYR A 92 6.16 -4.02 -12.79
N TYR A 93 5.82 -4.96 -11.91
CA TYR A 93 5.48 -4.69 -10.52
C TYR A 93 6.55 -5.19 -9.56
N ILE A 94 6.63 -4.54 -8.40
CA ILE A 94 7.22 -5.04 -7.17
C ILE A 94 6.05 -5.41 -6.25
N PHE A 95 6.04 -6.64 -5.76
CA PHE A 95 5.09 -7.08 -4.75
C PHE A 95 5.73 -6.90 -3.38
N MET A 96 5.01 -6.33 -2.43
CA MET A 96 5.58 -6.05 -1.11
C MET A 96 4.65 -6.48 0.02
N LYS A 97 5.24 -6.92 1.13
CA LYS A 97 4.55 -7.35 2.35
C LYS A 97 5.10 -6.63 3.57
N LYS A 98 4.20 -6.28 4.48
CA LYS A 98 4.52 -5.91 5.86
C LYS A 98 3.74 -6.82 6.82
N THR A 99 4.42 -7.35 7.82
CA THR A 99 3.79 -8.09 8.93
C THR A 99 4.08 -7.36 10.22
N GLU A 100 3.05 -7.12 11.03
CA GLU A 100 3.12 -6.44 12.32
C GLU A 100 2.67 -7.43 13.42
N ASN A 101 3.39 -7.44 14.54
CA ASN A 101 2.95 -8.13 15.74
C ASN A 101 1.84 -7.30 16.38
N LEU A 102 0.62 -7.85 16.44
CA LEU A 102 -0.46 -7.20 17.17
C LEU A 102 -0.21 -7.41 18.67
N THR A 103 0.34 -6.42 19.35
CA THR A 103 0.26 -6.35 20.81
C THR A 103 -1.20 -6.12 21.17
N ARG A 104 -1.79 -7.11 21.86
CA ARG A 104 -3.14 -7.02 22.44
C ARG A 104 -3.18 -6.00 23.56
#